data_AF-A0A7C2ZUM7-F1
#
_entry.id   AF-A0A7C2ZUM7-F1
#
_cell.length_a   1.000
_cell.length_b   1.000
_cell.length_c   1.000
_cell.angle_alpha   90.00
_cell.angle_beta   90.00
_cell.angle_gamma   90.00
#
_symmetry.space_group_name_H-M   'P 1'
#
loop_
_entity.id
_entity.type
_entity.pdbx_description
1 polymer ?
#
loop_
_entity_poly.entity_id
_entity_poly.type
_entity_poly.pdbx_seq_one_letter_code
_entity_poly.pdbx_strand_id
1 'polypeptide(L)'
;MFYYLFFKKLIQFFSPFNVFQYITFRAMYATVTALAISLILGPFTIERLRRMKIGQQIRNDGPKTHMSKAGTPTMGGVLILSA
;
A
#
# COMPACT_ATOMS: atom_id res chain seq x y z
N MET A 1 -5.30 19.05 1.23
CA MET A 1 -6.43 19.90 1.66
C MET A 1 -6.80 19.67 3.13
N PHE A 2 -7.17 18.44 3.53
CA PHE A 2 -7.61 18.11 4.92
C PHE A 2 -6.59 18.43 6.02
N TYR A 3 -5.31 18.19 5.76
CA TYR A 3 -4.23 18.51 6.70
C TYR A 3 -4.23 20.01 7.11
N TYR A 4 -4.44 20.91 6.13
CA TYR A 4 -4.39 22.36 6.39
C TYR A 4 -5.63 22.85 7.16
N LEU A 5 -6.80 22.26 6.87
CA LEU A 5 -8.07 22.61 7.52
C LEU A 5 -8.17 22.09 8.96
N PHE A 6 -7.67 20.89 9.23
CA PHE A 6 -7.77 20.27 10.55
C PHE A 6 -6.66 20.77 11.50
N PHE A 7 -5.40 20.77 11.05
CA PHE A 7 -4.28 21.13 11.94
C PHE A 7 -4.25 22.62 12.28
N LYS A 8 -4.51 23.54 11.34
CA LYS A 8 -4.51 24.98 11.67
C LYS A 8 -5.59 25.36 12.68
N LYS A 9 -6.75 24.72 12.63
CA LYS A 9 -7.86 25.01 13.55
C LYS A 9 -7.61 24.44 14.96
N LEU A 10 -6.91 23.30 15.05
CA LEU A 10 -6.64 22.60 16.31
C LEU A 10 -5.41 23.14 17.06
N ILE A 11 -4.40 23.63 16.34
CA ILE A 11 -3.19 24.24 16.93
C ILE A 11 -3.53 25.46 17.80
N GLN A 12 -4.60 26.19 17.48
CA GLN A 12 -5.05 27.35 18.23
C GLN A 12 -5.50 27.00 19.66
N PHE A 13 -5.83 25.73 19.92
CA PHE A 13 -6.26 25.23 21.24
C PHE A 13 -5.17 24.42 21.97
N PHE A 14 -4.20 23.83 21.26
CA PHE A 14 -3.14 23.00 21.86
C PHE A 14 -1.79 23.15 21.12
N SER A 15 -0.82 23.75 21.81
CA SER A 15 0.55 24.00 21.32
C SER A 15 1.36 22.74 20.87
N PRO A 16 1.21 21.55 21.49
CA PRO A 16 1.96 20.34 21.08
C PRO A 16 1.68 19.86 19.65
N PHE A 17 0.56 20.25 19.03
CA PHE A 17 0.22 19.82 17.66
C PHE A 17 1.11 20.42 16.57
N ASN A 18 2.01 21.35 16.92
CA ASN A 18 3.01 21.88 15.99
C ASN A 18 3.98 20.81 15.45
N VAL A 19 4.15 19.68 16.15
CA VAL A 19 5.03 18.58 15.71
C VAL A 19 4.60 18.03 14.34
N PHE A 20 3.30 18.09 14.01
CA PHE A 20 2.80 17.62 12.73
C PHE A 20 3.20 18.51 11.55
N GLN A 21 3.66 19.75 11.79
CA GLN A 21 4.13 20.69 10.76
C GLN A 21 5.51 20.34 10.20
N TYR A 22 6.29 19.54 10.93
CA TYR A 22 7.59 19.10 10.45
C TYR A 22 7.43 18.09 9.31
N ILE A 23 8.16 18.34 8.21
CA ILE A 23 8.18 17.48 7.03
C ILE A 23 8.67 16.07 7.40
N THR A 24 9.64 15.97 8.31
CA THR A 24 10.20 14.70 8.80
C THR A 24 9.15 13.84 9.50
N PHE A 25 8.40 14.44 10.43
CA PHE A 25 7.30 13.76 11.11
C PHE A 25 6.24 13.32 10.10
N ARG A 26 5.95 14.19 9.11
CA ARG A 26 4.99 13.90 8.05
C ARG A 26 5.37 12.71 7.18
N ALA A 27 6.60 12.69 6.69
CA ALA A 27 7.11 11.61 5.88
C ALA A 27 7.11 10.29 6.67
N MET A 28 7.54 10.33 7.93
CA MET A 28 7.60 9.13 8.77
C MET A 28 6.22 8.51 8.99
N TYR A 29 5.22 9.31 9.40
CA TYR A 29 3.88 8.74 9.60
C TYR A 29 3.25 8.27 8.28
N ALA A 30 3.49 8.96 7.16
CA ALA A 30 2.98 8.54 5.85
C ALA A 30 3.55 7.17 5.45
N THR A 31 4.85 6.96 5.62
CA THR A 31 5.49 5.66 5.34
C THR A 31 4.95 4.56 6.25
N VAL A 32 4.84 4.82 7.56
CA VAL A 32 4.34 3.83 8.53
C VAL A 32 2.88 3.45 8.23
N THR A 33 2.05 4.44 7.91
CA THR A 33 0.63 4.20 7.60
C THR A 33 0.46 3.45 6.27
N ALA A 34 1.19 3.83 5.21
CA ALA A 34 1.17 3.11 3.93
C ALA A 34 1.65 1.66 4.08
N LEU A 35 2.69 1.42 4.89
CA LEU A 35 3.18 0.08 5.20
C LEU A 35 2.11 -0.74 5.95
N ALA A 36 1.50 -0.17 6.99
CA ALA A 36 0.46 -0.84 7.77
C ALA A 36 -0.75 -1.21 6.88
N ILE A 37 -1.20 -0.29 6.03
CA ILE A 37 -2.30 -0.54 5.08
C ILE A 37 -1.91 -1.65 4.10
N SER A 38 -0.70 -1.60 3.54
CA SER A 38 -0.21 -2.60 2.59
C SER A 38 -0.14 -4.01 3.21
N LEU A 39 0.31 -4.12 4.47
CA LEU A 39 0.40 -5.41 5.17
C LEU A 39 -0.98 -5.98 5.52
N ILE A 40 -1.93 -5.12 5.92
CA ILE A 40 -3.29 -5.53 6.29
C ILE A 40 -4.09 -5.91 5.03
N LEU A 41 -4.04 -5.10 3.97
CA LEU A 41 -4.78 -5.33 2.73
C LEU A 41 -4.09 -6.33 1.79
N GLY A 42 -2.80 -6.57 1.97
CA GLY A 42 -2.01 -7.50 1.17
C GLY A 42 -2.66 -8.87 0.95
N PRO A 43 -2.95 -9.66 2.00
CA PRO A 43 -3.54 -10.99 1.83
C PRO A 43 -4.92 -10.95 1.18
N PHE A 44 -5.75 -9.94 1.50
CA PHE A 44 -7.07 -9.76 0.90
C PHE A 44 -6.97 -9.50 -0.61
N THR A 45 -6.08 -8.58 -1.01
CA THR A 45 -5.86 -8.23 -2.41
C THR A 45 -5.27 -9.41 -3.20
N ILE A 46 -4.32 -10.16 -2.62
CA ILE A 46 -3.74 -11.35 -3.25
C ILE A 46 -4.82 -12.41 -3.50
N GLU A 47 -5.65 -12.69 -2.50
CA GLU A 47 -6.72 -13.69 -2.62
C GLU A 47 -7.81 -13.25 -3.63
N ARG A 48 -8.14 -11.95 -3.66
CA ARG A 48 -9.07 -11.39 -4.65
C ARG A 48 -8.52 -11.53 -6.07
N LEU A 49 -7.25 -11.20 -6.30
CA LEU A 49 -6.60 -11.33 -7.60
C LEU A 49 -6.48 -12.79 -8.05
N ARG A 50 -6.20 -13.70 -7.10
CA ARG A 50 -6.18 -15.15 -7.36
C ARG A 50 -7.55 -15.67 -7.83
N ARG A 51 -8.64 -15.23 -7.19
CA ARG A 51 -10.02 -15.60 -7.58
C ARG A 51 -10.42 -15.08 -8.96
N MET A 52 -9.90 -13.91 -9.35
CA MET A 52 -10.15 -13.33 -10.67
C MET A 52 -9.40 -14.05 -11.81
N LYS A 53 -8.62 -15.11 -11.50
CA LYS A 53 -7.84 -15.90 -12.47
C LYS A 53 -6.93 -15.05 -13.36
N ILE A 54 -6.49 -13.87 -12.89
CA ILE A 54 -5.45 -13.07 -13.54
C ILE A 54 -4.08 -13.68 -13.16
N GLY A 55 -3.89 -14.94 -13.50
CA GLY A 55 -2.63 -15.64 -13.40
C GLY A 55 -1.83 -15.43 -14.68
N GLN A 56 -0.52 -15.26 -14.56
CA GLN A 56 0.36 -15.28 -15.72
C GLN A 56 0.21 -16.63 -16.45
N GLN A 57 -0.21 -16.61 -17.71
CA GLN A 57 -0.14 -17.78 -18.59
C GLN A 57 1.33 -18.08 -18.83
N ILE A 58 1.83 -19.17 -18.23
CA ILE A 58 3.21 -19.61 -18.45
C ILE A 58 3.21 -20.48 -19.70
N ARG A 59 4.02 -20.09 -20.69
CA ARG A 59 4.19 -20.88 -21.93
C ARG A 59 4.89 -22.20 -21.60
N ASN A 60 4.33 -23.30 -22.09
CA ASN A 60 4.79 -24.66 -21.79
C ASN A 60 6.20 -25.00 -22.33
N ASP A 61 6.76 -24.14 -23.19
CA ASP A 61 8.07 -24.32 -23.84
C ASP A 61 9.25 -23.80 -23.01
N GLY A 62 9.00 -23.34 -21.77
CA GLY A 62 10.00 -22.72 -20.89
C GLY A 62 10.76 -23.71 -19.98
N PRO A 63 11.92 -23.32 -19.42
CA PRO A 63 12.67 -24.15 -18.47
C PRO A 63 11.81 -24.51 -17.24
N LYS A 64 11.95 -25.74 -16.72
CA LYS A 64 11.14 -26.27 -15.59
C LYS A 64 11.15 -25.37 -14.34
N THR A 65 12.22 -24.61 -14.11
CA THR A 65 12.34 -23.62 -13.03
C THR A 65 11.32 -22.47 -13.13
N HIS A 66 10.82 -22.13 -14.32
CA HIS A 66 9.79 -21.12 -14.51
C HIS A 66 8.38 -21.60 -14.13
N MET A 67 8.15 -22.91 -14.08
CA MET A 67 6.84 -23.47 -13.68
C MET A 67 6.55 -23.29 -12.18
N SER A 68 7.58 -23.06 -11.34
CA SER A 68 7.40 -22.76 -9.91
C SER A 68 6.65 -21.43 -9.67
N LYS A 69 6.69 -20.51 -10.64
CA LYS A 69 5.95 -19.24 -10.60
C LYS A 69 4.53 -19.35 -11.18
N ALA A 70 4.10 -20.54 -11.60
CA ALA A 70 2.77 -20.76 -12.14
C ALA A 70 1.72 -20.51 -11.05
N GLY A 71 0.87 -19.50 -11.25
CA GLY A 71 -0.22 -19.18 -10.33
C GLY A 71 0.03 -18.01 -9.38
N THR A 72 1.18 -17.32 -9.47
CA THR A 72 1.30 -16.00 -8.81
C THR A 72 0.39 -15.00 -9.52
N PRO A 73 -0.56 -14.34 -8.81
CA PRO A 73 -1.46 -13.36 -9.42
C PRO A 73 -0.67 -12.15 -9.93
N THR A 74 -1.10 -11.58 -11.06
CA THR A 74 -0.53 -10.35 -11.61
C THR A 74 -1.30 -9.13 -11.06
N MET A 75 -0.80 -7.90 -11.31
CA MET A 75 -1.39 -6.62 -10.84
C MET A 75 -1.23 -6.29 -9.35
N GLY A 76 -0.11 -6.66 -8.71
CA GLY A 76 0.22 -6.20 -7.35
C GLY A 76 0.28 -4.67 -7.19
N GLY A 77 0.43 -3.92 -8.28
CA GLY A 77 0.38 -2.45 -8.27
C GLY A 77 -0.95 -1.86 -7.78
N VAL A 78 -2.05 -2.62 -7.83
CA VAL A 78 -3.34 -2.19 -7.26
C VAL A 78 -3.21 -1.97 -5.75
N LEU A 79 -2.46 -2.84 -5.05
CA LEU A 79 -2.21 -2.69 -3.62
C LEU A 79 -1.42 -1.40 -3.33
N ILE A 80 -0.43 -1.10 -4.18
CA ILE A 80 0.42 0.09 -4.06
C ILE A 80 -0.38 1.37 -4.30
N LEU A 81 -1.28 1.37 -5.28
CA LEU A 81 -2.13 2.54 -5.57
C LEU A 81 -3.23 2.76 -4.51
N SER A 82 -3.58 1.71 -3.76
CA SER A 82 -4.60 1.78 -2.71
C SER A 82 -4.07 2.17 -1.33
N ALA A 83 -2.76 2.10 -1.10
CA ALA A 83 -2.10 2.41 0.17
C ALA A 83 -1.55 3.84 0.19
#